data_AF-A0AAC9GGV3-F1
#
_entry.id   AF-A0AAC9GGV3-F1
#
_cell.length_a   1.000
_cell.length_b   1.000
_cell.length_c   1.000
_cell.angle_alpha   90.00
_cell.angle_beta   90.00
_cell.angle_gamma   90.00
#
_symmetry.space_group_name_H-M   'P 1'
#
loop_
_entity.id
_entity.type
_entity.pdbx_description
1 polymer ?
#
loop_
_entity_poly.entity_id
_entity_poly.type
_entity_poly.pdbx_seq_one_letter_code
_entity_poly.pdbx_strand_id
1 'polypeptide(L)'
;MPYGIFLYLLYKIKTMKNFLILAGLALFVVSCGTQKKAAVASTPAEAPKTVALTPELETGKNLYDNSCARCHKLYEPKKFTKEEWTPILVRMGKKAKLDETQMASITNYIDSQL
;
A
#
# COMPACT_ATOMS: atom_id res chain seq x y z
N MET A 1 45.67 12.11 30.43
CA MET A 1 44.33 12.73 30.44
C MET A 1 43.51 12.54 29.12
N PRO A 2 43.51 11.39 28.39
CA PRO A 2 42.62 11.21 27.23
C PRO A 2 41.32 10.43 27.53
N TYR A 3 41.24 9.69 28.64
CA TYR A 3 40.09 8.82 28.95
C TYR A 3 38.83 9.57 29.41
N GLY A 4 38.97 10.78 29.94
CA GLY A 4 37.83 11.56 30.46
C GLY A 4 36.90 12.13 29.38
N ILE A 5 37.47 12.52 28.22
CA ILE A 5 36.70 13.09 27.11
C ILE A 5 35.86 12.00 26.42
N PHE A 6 36.41 10.79 26.29
CA PHE A 6 35.72 9.66 25.68
C PHE A 6 34.52 9.19 26.54
N LEU A 7 34.68 9.12 27.86
CA LEU A 7 33.59 8.81 28.79
C LEU A 7 32.51 9.91 28.80
N TYR A 8 32.90 11.18 28.73
CA TYR A 8 31.95 12.32 28.66
C TYR A 8 31.12 12.31 27.38
N LEU A 9 31.72 11.99 26.23
CA LEU A 9 31.02 11.88 24.94
C LEU A 9 30.04 10.70 24.93
N LEU A 10 30.44 9.53 25.44
CA LEU A 10 29.55 8.38 25.55
C LEU A 10 28.39 8.61 26.53
N TYR A 11 28.64 9.29 27.64
CA TYR A 11 27.58 9.72 28.57
C TYR A 11 26.59 10.67 27.87
N LYS A 12 27.08 11.72 27.19
CA LYS A 12 26.23 12.68 26.47
C LYS A 12 25.39 12.02 25.36
N ILE A 13 25.95 11.05 24.63
CA ILE A 13 25.24 10.28 23.58
C ILE A 13 24.15 9.38 24.20
N LYS A 14 24.43 8.73 25.34
CA LYS A 14 23.45 7.90 26.06
C LYS A 14 22.29 8.74 26.62
N THR A 15 22.57 9.93 27.15
CA THR A 15 21.55 10.83 27.73
C THR A 15 20.64 11.45 26.66
N MET A 16 21.16 11.80 25.47
CA MET A 16 20.33 12.30 24.36
C MET A 16 19.42 11.22 23.75
N LYS A 17 19.86 9.95 23.72
CA LYS A 17 19.04 8.85 23.20
C LYS A 17 17.88 8.45 24.14
N ASN A 18 18.04 8.63 25.46
CA ASN A 18 16.99 8.32 26.44
C ASN A 18 15.91 9.41 26.55
N PHE A 19 16.24 10.67 26.26
CA PHE A 19 15.26 11.77 26.24
C PHE A 19 14.38 11.76 24.97
N LEU A 20 14.88 11.20 23.86
CA LEU A 20 14.11 11.09 22.61
C LEU A 20 13.09 9.93 22.61
N ILE A 21 13.12 9.04 23.60
CA ILE A 21 12.19 7.90 23.69
C ILE A 21 11.00 8.17 24.63
N LEU A 22 11.09 9.18 25.52
CA LEU A 22 10.04 9.46 26.52
C LEU A 22 9.00 10.54 26.12
N ALA A 23 9.11 11.15 24.94
CA ALA A 23 8.28 12.30 24.53
C ALA A 23 7.39 12.06 23.29
N GLY A 24 7.09 10.80 22.94
CA GLY A 24 6.36 10.44 21.72
C GLY A 24 5.06 9.64 21.93
N LEU A 25 4.43 9.73 23.09
CA LEU A 25 3.29 8.87 23.47
C LEU A 25 2.01 9.64 23.81
N ALA A 26 1.78 10.78 23.16
CA ALA A 26 0.54 11.51 23.31
C ALA A 26 0.08 12.12 21.97
N LEU A 27 -1.17 11.79 21.62
CA LEU A 27 -2.06 12.53 20.71
C LEU A 27 -1.92 12.29 19.21
N PHE A 28 -2.44 11.16 18.73
CA PHE A 28 -3.07 11.07 17.40
C PHE A 28 -4.34 10.21 17.46
N VAL A 29 -5.27 10.59 18.34
CA VAL A 29 -6.68 10.19 18.27
C VAL A 29 -7.50 11.42 17.93
N VAL A 30 -7.44 11.84 16.66
CA VAL A 30 -8.47 12.64 15.98
C VAL A 30 -8.13 12.63 14.49
N SER A 31 -8.68 11.64 13.78
CA SER A 31 -8.82 11.71 12.32
C SER A 31 -10.13 11.04 11.93
N CYS A 32 -11.22 11.54 12.54
CA CYS A 32 -12.55 11.41 11.97
C CYS A 32 -13.03 12.83 11.65
N GLY A 33 -12.42 13.41 10.61
CA GLY A 33 -12.82 14.69 10.04
C GLY A 33 -13.76 14.41 8.86
N THR A 34 -15.06 14.45 9.12
CA THR A 34 -16.12 14.48 8.10
C THR A 34 -15.91 15.70 7.21
N GLN A 35 -15.27 15.52 6.04
CA GLN A 35 -15.15 16.58 5.06
C GLN A 35 -16.50 16.79 4.35
N LYS A 36 -17.10 17.91 4.71
CA LYS A 36 -18.27 18.55 4.14
C LYS A 36 -18.09 18.69 2.62
N LYS A 37 -19.01 18.09 1.88
CA LYS A 37 -19.21 18.18 0.43
C LYS A 37 -19.35 19.65 0.01
N ALA A 38 -18.49 20.10 -0.90
CA ALA A 38 -18.70 21.30 -1.69
C ALA A 38 -18.99 20.87 -3.13
N ALA A 39 -20.15 21.29 -3.64
CA ALA A 39 -20.54 21.08 -5.02
C ALA A 39 -19.69 21.97 -5.93
N VAL A 40 -19.10 21.37 -6.98
CA VAL A 40 -18.73 22.09 -8.19
C VAL A 40 -19.35 21.31 -9.34
N ALA A 41 -20.29 21.96 -10.01
CA ALA A 41 -20.86 21.49 -11.26
C ALA A 41 -19.96 21.95 -12.40
N SER A 42 -19.42 21.00 -13.16
CA SER A 42 -18.98 21.21 -14.55
C SER A 42 -18.62 19.89 -15.23
N THR A 43 -19.49 19.49 -16.17
CA THR A 43 -19.26 18.66 -17.36
C THR A 43 -19.07 17.13 -17.17
N PRO A 44 -19.84 16.26 -17.88
CA PRO A 44 -19.69 14.80 -17.81
C PRO A 44 -18.40 14.37 -18.53
N ALA A 45 -17.31 14.24 -17.77
CA ALA A 45 -16.28 13.27 -18.08
C ALA A 45 -16.61 12.01 -17.29
N GLU A 46 -16.79 10.90 -18.00
CA GLU A 46 -17.10 9.59 -17.44
C GLU A 46 -16.14 9.26 -16.29
N ALA A 47 -16.62 9.47 -15.06
CA ALA A 47 -15.88 9.13 -13.87
C ALA A 47 -15.65 7.62 -13.91
N PRO A 48 -14.40 7.13 -13.76
CA PRO A 48 -14.20 5.71 -13.58
C PRO A 48 -15.00 5.36 -12.34
N LYS A 49 -15.95 4.45 -12.49
CA LYS A 49 -16.79 3.95 -11.40
C LYS A 49 -15.86 3.57 -10.26
N THR A 50 -15.70 4.45 -9.27
CA THR A 50 -15.14 4.08 -7.98
C THR A 50 -16.25 3.28 -7.32
N VAL A 51 -16.41 2.04 -7.78
CA VAL A 51 -17.08 1.02 -6.99
C VAL A 51 -16.29 1.02 -5.69
N ALA A 52 -16.92 1.41 -4.58
CA ALA A 52 -16.31 1.24 -3.28
C ALA A 52 -15.88 -0.21 -3.20
N LEU A 53 -14.56 -0.44 -3.20
CA LEU A 53 -14.01 -1.79 -3.21
C LEU A 53 -14.47 -2.43 -1.90
N THR A 54 -15.02 -3.65 -1.98
CA THR A 54 -15.24 -4.44 -0.78
C THR A 54 -13.88 -4.69 -0.11
N PRO A 55 -13.82 -4.96 1.20
CA PRO A 55 -12.54 -5.23 1.88
C PRO A 55 -11.71 -6.34 1.20
N GLU A 56 -12.39 -7.29 0.56
CA GLU A 56 -11.76 -8.35 -0.22
C GLU A 56 -11.13 -7.84 -1.52
N LEU A 57 -11.83 -6.96 -2.26
CA LEU A 57 -11.28 -6.33 -3.45
C LEU A 57 -10.15 -5.34 -3.13
N GLU A 58 -10.18 -4.68 -1.97
CA GLU A 58 -9.04 -3.88 -1.49
C GLU A 58 -7.81 -4.75 -1.23
N THR A 59 -8.01 -5.93 -0.63
CA THR A 59 -6.92 -6.91 -0.42
C THR A 59 -6.34 -7.38 -1.75
N GLY A 60 -7.19 -7.75 -2.71
CA GLY A 60 -6.78 -8.13 -4.05
C GLY A 60 -6.02 -7.03 -4.79
N LYS A 61 -6.51 -5.78 -4.70
CA LYS A 61 -5.84 -4.60 -5.25
C LYS A 61 -4.46 -4.38 -4.65
N ASN A 62 -4.36 -4.43 -3.32
CA ASN A 62 -3.08 -4.27 -2.64
C ASN A 62 -2.08 -5.36 -3.05
N LEU A 63 -2.53 -6.60 -3.17
CA LEU A 63 -1.68 -7.69 -3.67
C LEU A 63 -1.25 -7.45 -5.13
N TYR A 64 -2.14 -7.00 -5.99
CA TYR A 64 -1.84 -6.69 -7.38
C TYR A 64 -0.78 -5.59 -7.49
N ASP A 65 -1.01 -4.44 -6.83
CA ASP A 65 -0.13 -3.28 -6.89
C ASP A 65 1.26 -3.57 -6.33
N ASN A 66 1.35 -4.35 -5.25
CA ASN A 66 2.61 -4.59 -4.56
C ASN A 66 3.35 -5.85 -5.03
N SER A 67 2.65 -6.83 -5.61
CA SER A 67 3.28 -8.09 -6.05
C SER A 67 3.58 -8.10 -7.54
N CYS A 68 2.66 -7.59 -8.37
CA CYS A 68 2.80 -7.65 -9.83
C CYS A 68 3.74 -6.55 -10.37
N ALA A 69 3.98 -5.49 -9.60
CA ALA A 69 4.89 -4.39 -9.97
C ALA A 69 6.36 -4.64 -9.61
N ARG A 70 6.69 -5.76 -8.95
CA ARG A 70 8.04 -6.00 -8.39
C ARG A 70 9.11 -6.30 -9.44
N CYS A 71 8.73 -6.90 -10.56
CA CYS A 71 9.67 -7.45 -11.54
C CYS A 71 9.59 -6.79 -12.92
N HIS A 72 8.50 -6.09 -13.21
CA HIS A 72 8.26 -5.38 -14.46
C HIS A 72 7.21 -4.30 -14.22
N LYS A 73 6.93 -3.49 -15.25
CA LYS A 73 5.84 -2.52 -15.21
C LYS A 73 4.53 -3.22 -14.80
N LEU A 74 3.76 -2.56 -13.92
CA LEU A 74 2.40 -2.97 -13.61
C LEU A 74 1.51 -2.69 -14.83
N TYR A 75 0.95 -3.75 -15.40
CA TYR A 75 -0.04 -3.63 -16.47
C TYR A 75 -1.36 -3.15 -15.85
N GLU A 76 -2.20 -2.48 -16.63
CA GLU A 76 -3.54 -2.10 -16.17
C GLU A 76 -4.49 -3.29 -16.32
N PRO A 77 -5.44 -3.53 -15.40
CA PRO A 77 -6.40 -4.63 -15.52
C PRO A 77 -7.16 -4.66 -16.85
N LYS A 78 -7.52 -3.49 -17.39
CA LYS A 78 -8.23 -3.34 -18.68
C LYS A 78 -7.35 -3.56 -19.92
N LYS A 79 -6.05 -3.85 -19.75
CA LYS A 79 -5.11 -4.01 -20.86
C LYS A 79 -5.33 -5.32 -21.64
N PHE A 80 -5.85 -6.34 -20.97
CA PHE A 80 -6.07 -7.69 -21.50
C PHE A 80 -7.51 -8.12 -21.20
N THR A 81 -8.05 -9.05 -22.00
CA THR A 81 -9.34 -9.67 -21.70
C THR A 81 -9.21 -10.65 -20.54
N LYS A 82 -10.36 -11.08 -20.00
CA LYS A 82 -10.42 -12.07 -18.92
C LYS A 82 -9.72 -13.38 -19.30
N GLU A 83 -9.92 -13.82 -20.55
CA GLU A 83 -9.34 -15.06 -21.09
C GLU A 83 -7.82 -14.93 -21.27
N GLU A 84 -7.34 -13.75 -21.66
CA GLU A 84 -5.90 -13.46 -21.78
C GLU A 84 -5.20 -13.39 -20.43
N TRP A 85 -5.87 -12.84 -19.40
CA TRP A 85 -5.32 -12.76 -18.06
C TRP A 85 -5.06 -14.12 -17.43
N THR A 86 -5.90 -15.13 -17.68
CA THR A 86 -5.75 -16.47 -17.09
C THR A 86 -4.34 -17.08 -17.27
N PRO A 87 -3.83 -17.28 -18.50
CA PRO A 87 -2.48 -17.81 -18.70
C PRO A 87 -1.37 -16.86 -18.24
N ILE A 88 -1.61 -15.54 -18.21
CA ILE A 88 -0.65 -14.54 -17.70
C ILE A 88 -0.49 -14.71 -16.19
N LEU A 89 -1.60 -14.74 -15.46
CA LEU A 89 -1.65 -14.87 -14.00
C LEU A 89 -1.05 -16.20 -13.55
N VAL A 90 -1.34 -17.31 -14.22
CA VAL A 90 -0.71 -18.61 -13.91
C VAL A 90 0.82 -18.54 -14.04
N ARG A 91 1.32 -17.89 -15.10
CA ARG A 91 2.76 -17.78 -15.35
C ARG A 91 3.45 -16.83 -14.38
N MET A 92 2.85 -15.66 -14.14
CA MET A 92 3.43 -14.62 -13.29
C MET A 92 3.28 -14.96 -11.81
N GLY A 93 2.18 -15.55 -11.39
CA GLY A 93 1.94 -16.01 -10.02
C GLY A 93 3.02 -16.96 -9.53
N LYS A 94 3.39 -17.96 -10.36
CA LYS A 94 4.51 -18.87 -10.06
C LYS A 94 5.84 -18.14 -9.90
N LYS A 95 6.12 -17.15 -10.76
CA LYS A 95 7.37 -16.37 -10.70
C LYS A 95 7.40 -15.42 -9.50
N ALA A 96 6.26 -14.83 -9.16
CA ALA A 96 6.09 -13.96 -8.01
C ALA A 96 5.96 -14.74 -6.68
N LYS A 97 5.90 -16.08 -6.74
CA LYS A 97 5.74 -16.99 -5.60
C LYS A 97 4.46 -16.72 -4.80
N LEU A 98 3.38 -16.45 -5.52
CA LEU A 98 2.06 -16.26 -4.92
C LEU A 98 1.41 -17.61 -4.62
N ASP A 99 0.77 -17.71 -3.46
CA ASP A 99 -0.07 -18.86 -3.11
C ASP A 99 -1.44 -18.79 -3.81
N GLU A 100 -2.21 -19.87 -3.71
CA GLU A 100 -3.52 -19.99 -4.38
C GLU A 100 -4.52 -18.92 -3.90
N THR A 101 -4.50 -18.56 -2.62
CA THR A 101 -5.40 -17.55 -2.04
C THR A 101 -5.06 -16.16 -2.55
N GLN A 102 -3.78 -15.82 -2.61
CA GLN A 102 -3.29 -14.56 -3.19
C GLN A 102 -3.62 -14.48 -4.67
N MET A 103 -3.42 -15.57 -5.41
CA MET A 103 -3.77 -15.67 -6.83
C MET A 103 -5.27 -15.46 -7.06
N ALA A 104 -6.13 -16.07 -6.25
CA ALA A 104 -7.57 -15.87 -6.33
C ALA A 104 -7.96 -14.41 -6.03
N SER A 105 -7.38 -13.82 -4.99
CA SER A 105 -7.65 -12.41 -4.60
C SER A 105 -7.27 -11.43 -5.72
N ILE A 106 -6.12 -11.62 -6.35
CA ILE A 106 -5.68 -10.79 -7.49
C ILE A 106 -6.59 -11.01 -8.70
N THR A 107 -6.97 -12.26 -8.97
CA THR A 107 -7.87 -12.59 -10.10
C THR A 107 -9.22 -11.92 -9.92
N ASN A 108 -9.82 -12.01 -8.73
CA ASN A 108 -11.09 -11.36 -8.40
C ASN A 108 -11.00 -9.83 -8.56
N TYR A 109 -9.88 -9.24 -8.13
CA TYR A 109 -9.66 -7.82 -8.35
C TYR A 109 -9.58 -7.47 -9.83
N ILE A 110 -8.78 -8.17 -10.63
CA ILE A 110 -8.68 -7.89 -12.07
C ILE A 110 -10.04 -8.06 -12.74
N ASP A 111 -10.76 -9.13 -12.44
CA ASP A 111 -12.10 -9.42 -12.95
C ASP A 111 -13.12 -8.33 -12.62
N SER A 112 -13.03 -7.69 -11.44
CA SER A 112 -13.93 -6.59 -11.07
C SER A 112 -13.69 -5.30 -11.87
N GLN A 113 -12.55 -5.21 -12.57
CA GLN A 113 -12.19 -4.04 -13.37
C GLN A 113 -12.51 -4.19 -14.86
N LEU A 114 -12.90 -5.40 -15.30
CA LEU A 114 -13.26 -5.72 -16.68
C LEU A 114 -14.77 -5.51 -16.91
#